data_AF-A0AAD8FIU6-F1
#
_entry.id   AF-A0AAD8FIU6-F1
#
_cell.length_a   1.000
_cell.length_b   1.000
_cell.length_c   1.000
_cell.angle_alpha   90.00
_cell.angle_beta   90.00
_cell.angle_gamma   90.00
#
_symmetry.space_group_name_H-M   'P 1'
#
loop_
_entity.id
_entity.type
_entity.pdbx_description
1 polymer ?
#
loop_
_entity_poly.entity_id
_entity_poly.type
_entity_poly.pdbx_seq_one_letter_code
_entity_poly.pdbx_strand_id
1 'polypeptide(L)'
;NWVVLDDVSTPCVDVTLITKQDDWSVAIFVDVKKDIIGCSPPKCYQITRNYLHQSSSHFSTFTFIKTSSKLTGYLFAIENGAKVILDTECDALVENITGTFHINDAHQSGLMYEGAGLFNPFHHFGLTEAFPKEFWAIGRINTTKNISEQRNSDIYSIVDWSSVSIRQGVTVSSSTCLKYTEGNVSRPTVINTTPVFIRNSTAASFSTGPTVFFEDVFKLLFIPLELNSAEKKTFRTRLLNEMIKGSQLLTSFYYVSTHNQPYDCEYVAEASKQSLNTSFVSSSNCTDMSSCNPNNECCNDILKNVTICVMKACLPLKDLTNIKVLISSWIDDLTKFTPKMLLHPRTITKTVYRIPQQLNMFNNITSDLEKIVSKDIVSLCGLNVTMNWHAIQKMTNPVIDDILLIIVINYDSLFPSLGFNEFLHRQYFKFIVYCVPSVEAFQTYTEREGFHYVTFIEGVAHGWEFFYVCTAGAIKLGLPVQGYLQIGEDVLLNSWKNCFESYR
;
A
#
# COMPACT_ATOMS: atom_id res chain seq x y z
N ASN A 1 2.80 11.55 19.77
CA ASN A 1 1.92 10.99 18.71
C ASN A 1 0.57 10.66 19.29
N TRP A 2 -0.50 10.63 18.49
CA TRP A 2 -1.86 10.40 18.99
C TRP A 2 -2.59 9.31 18.21
N VAL A 3 -3.23 8.38 18.91
CA VAL A 3 -4.21 7.45 18.33
C VAL A 3 -5.60 7.96 18.63
N VAL A 4 -6.45 8.05 17.61
CA VAL A 4 -7.86 8.44 17.77
C VAL A 4 -8.74 7.24 17.45
N LEU A 5 -9.55 6.83 18.43
CA LEU A 5 -10.42 5.65 18.36
C LEU A 5 -11.91 6.03 18.42
N ASP A 6 -12.73 5.32 17.63
CA ASP A 6 -14.19 5.42 17.63
C ASP A 6 -14.85 4.29 18.42
N ASP A 7 -15.24 4.59 19.65
CA ASP A 7 -16.05 3.70 20.50
C ASP A 7 -17.54 3.74 20.17
N VAL A 8 -18.00 4.73 19.37
CA VAL A 8 -19.43 4.92 19.09
C VAL A 8 -19.89 3.92 18.03
N SER A 9 -19.10 3.70 16.98
CA SER A 9 -19.43 2.68 15.96
C SER A 9 -18.96 1.29 16.33
N THR A 10 -17.88 1.17 17.11
CA THR A 10 -17.26 -0.12 17.43
C THR A 10 -16.76 -0.09 18.87
N PRO A 11 -17.43 -0.79 19.82
CA PRO A 11 -17.06 -0.69 21.22
C PRO A 11 -15.61 -1.11 21.51
N CYS A 12 -14.87 -0.21 22.16
CA CYS A 12 -13.54 -0.41 22.69
C CYS A 12 -13.64 -1.06 24.08
N VAL A 13 -13.15 -2.31 24.21
CA VAL A 13 -13.14 -3.03 25.50
C VAL A 13 -11.76 -2.93 26.17
N ASP A 14 -10.69 -3.01 25.37
CA ASP A 14 -9.31 -2.99 25.85
C ASP A 14 -8.41 -2.23 24.87
N VAL A 15 -7.70 -1.24 25.38
CA VAL A 15 -6.71 -0.43 24.62
C VAL A 15 -5.31 -0.56 25.20
N THR A 16 -5.06 -1.57 26.03
CA THR A 16 -3.77 -1.83 26.68
C THR A 16 -2.65 -1.98 25.65
N LEU A 17 -2.93 -2.61 24.50
CA LEU A 17 -1.94 -2.77 23.43
C LEU A 17 -1.41 -1.43 22.90
N ILE A 18 -2.30 -0.46 22.73
CA ILE A 18 -1.95 0.86 22.19
C ILE A 18 -1.31 1.73 23.27
N THR A 19 -1.87 1.72 24.48
CA THR A 19 -1.38 2.55 25.59
C THR A 19 -0.01 2.12 26.10
N LYS A 20 0.42 0.89 25.78
CA LYS A 20 1.80 0.39 25.96
C LYS A 20 2.81 0.96 24.96
N GLN A 21 2.37 1.56 23.84
CA GLN A 21 3.29 2.18 22.89
C GLN A 21 3.92 3.43 23.52
N ASP A 22 5.24 3.46 23.56
CA ASP A 22 5.98 4.65 23.95
C ASP A 22 5.73 5.79 22.96
N ASP A 23 5.69 7.03 23.43
CA ASP A 23 5.40 8.25 22.64
C ASP A 23 3.98 8.40 22.02
N TRP A 24 3.09 7.44 22.28
CA TRP A 24 1.67 7.55 21.88
C TRP A 24 0.76 7.86 23.07
N SER A 25 -0.18 8.77 22.81
CA SER A 25 -1.35 9.02 23.65
C SER A 25 -2.61 8.59 22.88
N VAL A 26 -3.64 8.19 23.60
CA VAL A 26 -4.89 7.70 23.01
C VAL A 26 -6.02 8.67 23.35
N ALA A 27 -6.77 9.11 22.34
CA ALA A 27 -8.03 9.81 22.51
C ALA A 27 -9.16 8.88 22.03
N ILE A 28 -9.96 8.39 22.98
CA ILE A 28 -11.14 7.59 22.69
C ILE A 28 -12.33 8.52 22.83
N PHE A 29 -13.05 8.77 21.75
CA PHE A 29 -14.29 9.52 21.90
C PHE A 29 -15.44 8.58 22.20
N VAL A 30 -16.23 8.95 23.20
CA VAL A 30 -17.32 8.12 23.75
C VAL A 30 -18.55 9.01 23.95
N ASP A 31 -19.74 8.47 23.75
CA ASP A 31 -20.98 9.21 24.06
C ASP A 31 -21.14 9.41 25.57
N VAL A 32 -20.83 8.36 26.32
CA VAL A 32 -20.84 8.34 27.79
C VAL A 32 -19.54 7.67 28.22
N LYS A 33 -18.93 8.18 29.29
CA LYS A 33 -17.74 7.54 29.89
C LYS A 33 -18.06 6.11 30.28
N LYS A 34 -17.12 5.20 30.01
CA LYS A 34 -17.22 3.76 30.31
C LYS A 34 -15.90 3.27 30.90
N ASP A 35 -15.92 2.09 31.50
CA ASP A 35 -14.69 1.45 31.93
C ASP A 35 -14.05 0.73 30.73
N ILE A 36 -12.95 1.31 30.23
CA ILE A 36 -12.17 0.76 29.11
C ILE A 36 -10.82 0.30 29.68
N ILE A 37 -10.49 -0.98 29.50
CA ILE A 37 -9.27 -1.57 30.04
C ILE A 37 -8.05 -0.90 29.40
N GLY A 38 -7.05 -0.57 30.21
CA GLY A 38 -5.83 0.13 29.77
C GLY A 38 -6.02 1.63 29.54
N CYS A 39 -7.24 2.17 29.60
CA CYS A 39 -7.45 3.59 29.37
C CYS A 39 -7.37 4.42 30.65
N SER A 40 -6.20 5.01 30.92
CA SER A 40 -6.02 5.97 32.00
C SER A 40 -5.12 7.15 31.60
N PRO A 41 -5.40 8.38 32.07
CA PRO A 41 -4.49 9.51 31.88
C PRO A 41 -3.13 9.25 32.55
N PRO A 42 -2.02 9.77 32.00
CA PRO A 42 -1.93 10.66 30.84
C PRO A 42 -1.86 9.95 29.48
N LYS A 43 -1.93 8.61 29.46
CA LYS A 43 -1.74 7.82 28.22
C LYS A 43 -3.03 7.64 27.42
N CYS A 44 -4.18 7.72 28.06
CA CYS A 44 -5.47 7.59 27.41
C CYS A 44 -6.51 8.54 28.00
N TYR A 45 -7.30 9.15 27.12
CA TYR A 45 -8.35 10.09 27.47
C TYR A 45 -9.66 9.64 26.83
N GLN A 46 -10.69 9.48 27.67
CA GLN A 46 -12.06 9.33 27.21
C GLN A 46 -12.70 10.70 27.04
N ILE A 47 -12.98 11.05 25.80
CA ILE A 47 -13.43 12.36 25.39
C ILE A 47 -14.93 12.30 25.09
N THR A 48 -15.71 12.93 25.97
CA THR A 48 -17.15 13.14 25.73
C THR A 48 -17.38 14.50 25.07
N ARG A 49 -18.52 14.65 24.40
CA ARG A 49 -18.94 15.95 23.84
C ARG A 49 -18.94 17.06 24.91
N ASN A 50 -19.47 16.78 26.09
CA ASN A 50 -19.57 17.77 27.17
C ASN A 50 -18.20 18.24 27.65
N TYR A 51 -17.22 17.34 27.70
CA TYR A 51 -15.86 17.68 28.10
C TYR A 51 -15.23 18.72 27.15
N LEU A 52 -15.41 18.56 25.84
CA LEU A 52 -14.85 19.50 24.86
C LEU A 52 -15.62 20.80 24.69
N HIS A 53 -16.94 20.79 24.88
CA HIS A 53 -17.71 22.06 24.93
C HIS A 53 -17.21 22.99 26.05
N GLN A 54 -16.69 22.42 27.15
CA GLN A 54 -16.14 23.18 28.26
C GLN A 54 -14.67 23.55 28.07
N SER A 55 -13.84 22.65 27.53
CA SER A 55 -12.39 22.83 27.43
C SER A 55 -11.93 23.49 26.13
N SER A 56 -12.66 23.31 25.03
CA SER A 56 -12.19 23.63 23.68
C SER A 56 -13.19 24.49 22.91
N SER A 57 -13.99 25.31 23.60
CA SER A 57 -15.02 26.19 23.03
C SER A 57 -14.51 27.24 22.04
N HIS A 58 -13.18 27.39 21.90
CA HIS A 58 -12.54 28.29 20.97
C HIS A 58 -12.50 27.77 19.52
N PHE A 59 -12.74 26.46 19.31
CA PHE A 59 -12.91 25.89 17.98
C PHE A 59 -14.34 26.12 17.49
N SER A 60 -14.46 26.84 16.37
CA SER A 60 -15.75 27.15 15.75
C SER A 60 -16.51 25.89 15.29
N THR A 61 -15.78 24.84 14.92
CA THR A 61 -16.32 23.54 14.49
C THR A 61 -17.26 22.92 15.52
N PHE A 62 -16.99 23.07 16.83
CA PHE A 62 -17.83 22.46 17.88
C PHE A 62 -19.26 22.99 17.91
N THR A 63 -19.50 24.20 17.41
CA THR A 63 -20.85 24.78 17.28
C THR A 63 -21.75 23.93 16.39
N PHE A 64 -21.16 23.20 15.44
CA PHE A 64 -21.87 22.41 14.44
C PHE A 64 -21.87 20.91 14.76
N ILE A 65 -21.02 20.44 15.69
CA ILE A 65 -20.97 19.05 16.13
C ILE A 65 -22.06 18.78 17.20
N LYS A 66 -23.16 18.13 16.77
CA LYS A 66 -24.31 17.81 17.62
C LYS A 66 -24.19 16.48 18.38
N THR A 67 -23.34 15.58 17.92
CA THR A 67 -23.13 14.24 18.51
C THR A 67 -21.64 13.96 18.64
N SER A 68 -21.25 13.01 19.48
CA SER A 68 -19.84 12.58 19.56
C SER A 68 -19.36 12.08 18.20
N SER A 69 -18.13 12.45 17.81
CA SER A 69 -17.61 12.16 16.47
C SER A 69 -16.08 12.10 16.44
N LYS A 70 -15.49 11.40 15.47
CA LYS A 70 -14.03 11.36 15.25
C LYS A 70 -13.40 12.76 15.16
N LEU A 71 -14.10 13.73 14.56
CA LEU A 71 -13.65 15.14 14.47
C LEU A 71 -13.28 15.73 15.83
N THR A 72 -14.05 15.36 16.85
CA THR A 72 -13.90 15.80 18.24
C THR A 72 -12.59 15.27 18.84
N GLY A 73 -12.28 14.00 18.59
CA GLY A 73 -11.01 13.38 19.00
C GLY A 73 -9.80 13.97 18.28
N TYR A 74 -9.93 14.28 16.97
CA TYR A 74 -8.86 14.94 16.22
C TYR A 74 -8.54 16.34 16.77
N LEU A 75 -9.54 17.18 17.00
CA LEU A 75 -9.32 18.51 17.56
C LEU A 75 -8.65 18.45 18.93
N PHE A 76 -9.09 17.53 19.80
CA PHE A 76 -8.44 17.31 21.09
C PHE A 76 -6.96 16.93 20.93
N ALA A 77 -6.65 15.96 20.06
CA ALA A 77 -5.28 15.55 19.81
C ALA A 77 -4.41 16.72 19.29
N ILE A 78 -4.93 17.49 18.33
CA ILE A 78 -4.24 18.63 17.71
C ILE A 78 -4.00 19.75 18.72
N GLU A 79 -5.00 20.11 19.53
CA GLU A 79 -4.86 21.09 20.61
C GLU A 79 -3.78 20.68 21.62
N ASN A 80 -3.66 19.37 21.88
CA ASN A 80 -2.64 18.80 22.75
C ASN A 80 -1.33 18.46 22.00
N GLY A 81 -1.03 19.18 20.92
CA GLY A 81 0.28 19.15 20.27
C GLY A 81 0.53 17.95 19.36
N ALA A 82 -0.51 17.31 18.82
CA ALA A 82 -0.31 16.23 17.85
C ALA A 82 0.52 16.68 16.64
N LYS A 83 1.52 15.87 16.30
CA LYS A 83 2.29 15.95 15.04
C LYS A 83 1.99 14.80 14.09
N VAL A 84 1.51 13.70 14.65
CA VAL A 84 1.12 12.47 13.95
C VAL A 84 -0.16 11.97 14.61
N ILE A 85 -1.15 11.65 13.78
CA ILE A 85 -2.43 11.05 14.19
C ILE A 85 -2.60 9.72 13.48
N LEU A 86 -2.77 8.64 14.25
CA LEU A 86 -3.28 7.36 13.76
C LEU A 86 -4.79 7.36 13.91
N ASP A 87 -5.50 7.39 12.78
CA ASP A 87 -6.93 7.13 12.72
C ASP A 87 -7.15 5.64 12.54
N THR A 88 -7.82 5.02 13.51
CA THR A 88 -8.15 3.59 13.46
C THR A 88 -9.48 3.30 14.14
N GLU A 89 -9.94 2.07 13.99
CA GLU A 89 -11.09 1.51 14.68
C GLU A 89 -10.62 0.64 15.85
N CYS A 90 -11.50 0.39 16.83
CA CYS A 90 -11.17 -0.40 18.02
C CYS A 90 -10.80 -1.87 17.71
N ASP A 91 -11.19 -2.41 16.56
CA ASP A 91 -10.91 -3.79 16.13
C ASP A 91 -9.67 -3.92 15.23
N ALA A 92 -9.09 -2.80 14.78
CA ALA A 92 -7.93 -2.74 13.88
C ALA A 92 -6.67 -2.24 14.60
N LEU A 93 -6.43 -2.76 15.81
CA LEU A 93 -5.28 -2.35 16.63
C LEU A 93 -3.96 -2.89 16.07
N VAL A 94 -2.94 -2.04 16.08
CA VAL A 94 -1.60 -2.34 15.56
C VAL A 94 -0.64 -2.53 16.75
N GLU A 95 0.13 -3.61 16.72
CA GLU A 95 1.07 -3.96 17.80
C GLU A 95 2.30 -3.06 17.88
N ASN A 96 2.78 -2.53 16.75
CA ASN A 96 3.97 -1.66 16.70
C ASN A 96 3.74 -0.53 15.70
N ILE A 97 3.03 0.52 16.12
CA ILE A 97 2.63 1.60 15.22
C ILE A 97 3.86 2.29 14.61
N THR A 98 4.85 2.61 15.45
CA THR A 98 6.05 3.35 15.06
C THR A 98 6.87 2.55 14.04
N GLY A 99 7.09 1.26 14.29
CA GLY A 99 7.83 0.38 13.39
C GLY A 99 7.07 0.06 12.12
N THR A 100 5.80 -0.33 12.21
CA THR A 100 4.98 -0.72 11.04
C THR A 100 4.84 0.43 10.04
N PHE A 101 4.63 1.65 10.51
CA PHE A 101 4.47 2.81 9.64
C PHE A 101 5.74 3.63 9.46
N HIS A 102 6.88 3.23 10.04
CA HIS A 102 8.17 3.93 9.90
C HIS A 102 8.11 5.40 10.35
N ILE A 103 7.42 5.67 11.46
CA ILE A 103 7.01 7.04 11.87
C ILE A 103 8.21 7.98 12.09
N ASN A 104 9.30 7.44 12.63
CA ASN A 104 10.49 8.21 12.99
C ASN A 104 11.56 8.24 11.89
N ASP A 105 11.31 7.61 10.74
CA ASP A 105 12.28 7.50 9.67
C ASP A 105 12.40 8.84 8.92
N ALA A 106 13.57 9.45 8.99
CA ALA A 106 13.89 10.70 8.27
C ALA A 106 13.99 10.49 6.74
N HIS A 107 14.19 9.25 6.32
CA HIS A 107 14.23 8.84 4.92
C HIS A 107 13.39 7.59 4.75
N GLN A 108 12.49 7.61 3.78
CA GLN A 108 11.67 6.46 3.43
C GLN A 108 12.02 6.01 2.02
N SER A 109 12.11 4.70 1.81
CA SER A 109 12.25 4.12 0.48
C SER A 109 11.11 3.16 0.22
N GLY A 110 10.73 3.03 -1.05
CA GLY A 110 9.94 1.89 -1.50
C GLY A 110 9.49 2.04 -2.94
N LEU A 111 8.32 1.49 -3.27
CA LEU A 111 7.91 1.28 -4.65
C LEU A 111 6.81 2.25 -5.05
N MET A 112 7.03 3.11 -6.04
CA MET A 112 6.01 3.98 -6.61
C MET A 112 5.26 3.28 -7.72
N TYR A 113 3.94 3.22 -7.60
CA TYR A 113 3.07 2.89 -8.72
C TYR A 113 2.60 4.16 -9.44
N GLU A 114 2.81 4.22 -10.75
CA GLU A 114 2.45 5.36 -11.61
C GLU A 114 1.52 4.92 -12.76
N GLY A 115 0.40 4.31 -12.42
CA GLY A 115 -0.62 3.93 -13.38
C GLY A 115 -1.70 5.00 -13.60
N ALA A 116 -2.53 4.80 -14.61
CA ALA A 116 -3.81 5.49 -14.70
C ALA A 116 -4.91 4.58 -14.15
N GLY A 117 -5.80 5.12 -13.31
CA GLY A 117 -6.98 4.40 -12.84
C GLY A 117 -6.85 3.78 -11.45
N LEU A 118 -7.53 2.65 -11.24
CA LEU A 118 -7.65 2.00 -9.92
C LEU A 118 -6.46 1.08 -9.65
N PHE A 119 -5.78 1.31 -8.53
CA PHE A 119 -4.67 0.52 -8.02
C PHE A 119 -5.11 -0.36 -6.85
N ASN A 120 -4.69 -1.62 -6.87
CA ASN A 120 -4.88 -2.57 -5.78
C ASN A 120 -3.58 -2.75 -4.97
N PRO A 121 -3.38 -2.03 -3.87
CA PRO A 121 -2.18 -2.18 -3.03
C PRO A 121 -2.05 -3.57 -2.40
N PHE A 122 -3.14 -4.33 -2.23
CA PHE A 122 -3.09 -5.66 -1.64
C PHE A 122 -2.35 -6.66 -2.52
N HIS A 123 -2.40 -6.47 -3.84
CA HIS A 123 -1.71 -7.34 -4.79
C HIS A 123 -0.21 -7.42 -4.48
N HIS A 124 0.40 -6.27 -4.18
CA HIS A 124 1.81 -6.17 -3.82
C HIS A 124 2.19 -7.02 -2.61
N PHE A 125 1.32 -7.11 -1.61
CA PHE A 125 1.56 -7.86 -0.37
C PHE A 125 1.22 -9.35 -0.49
N GLY A 126 0.81 -9.82 -1.67
CA GLY A 126 0.32 -11.19 -1.88
C GLY A 126 -1.11 -11.42 -1.40
N LEU A 127 -1.87 -10.34 -1.16
CA LEU A 127 -3.19 -10.36 -0.54
C LEU A 127 -4.30 -9.99 -1.54
N THR A 128 -4.11 -10.27 -2.83
CA THR A 128 -5.02 -9.83 -3.91
C THR A 128 -6.49 -10.05 -3.59
N GLU A 129 -6.83 -11.21 -3.03
CA GLU A 129 -8.21 -11.61 -2.69
C GLU A 129 -8.82 -10.87 -1.50
N ALA A 130 -8.00 -10.17 -0.71
CA ALA A 130 -8.43 -9.31 0.40
C ALA A 130 -8.75 -7.88 -0.05
N PHE A 131 -8.73 -7.58 -1.35
CA PHE A 131 -9.09 -6.25 -1.84
C PHE A 131 -10.58 -5.96 -1.58
N PRO A 132 -10.98 -4.72 -1.22
CA PRO A 132 -12.35 -4.46 -0.79
C PRO A 132 -13.41 -4.68 -1.87
N LYS A 133 -14.51 -5.33 -1.48
CA LYS A 133 -15.63 -5.79 -2.34
C LYS A 133 -16.22 -4.66 -3.19
N GLU A 134 -16.33 -3.48 -2.60
CA GLU A 134 -16.88 -2.29 -3.24
C GLU A 134 -16.06 -1.83 -4.47
N PHE A 135 -14.78 -2.22 -4.57
CA PHE A 135 -13.91 -1.88 -5.70
C PHE A 135 -13.83 -2.96 -6.79
N TRP A 136 -14.16 -4.21 -6.48
CA TRP A 136 -14.11 -5.32 -7.44
C TRP A 136 -15.08 -5.16 -8.61
N ALA A 137 -16.27 -4.59 -8.37
CA ALA A 137 -17.26 -4.33 -9.41
C ALA A 137 -16.75 -3.32 -10.47
N ILE A 138 -15.84 -2.42 -10.08
CA ILE A 138 -15.25 -1.38 -10.93
C ILE A 138 -14.05 -1.95 -11.69
N GLY A 139 -13.21 -2.74 -11.00
CA GLY A 139 -12.09 -3.44 -11.61
C GLY A 139 -12.54 -4.28 -12.81
N ARG A 140 -13.69 -4.97 -12.71
CA ARG A 140 -14.27 -5.76 -13.80
C ARG A 140 -14.68 -4.96 -15.04
N ILE A 141 -15.05 -3.67 -14.88
CA ILE A 141 -15.45 -2.81 -16.01
C ILE A 141 -14.22 -2.40 -16.83
N ASN A 142 -13.07 -2.21 -16.19
CA ASN A 142 -11.81 -1.91 -16.89
C ASN A 142 -11.06 -3.17 -17.35
N THR A 143 -11.17 -4.32 -16.68
CA THR A 143 -10.45 -5.55 -17.09
C THR A 143 -10.95 -6.16 -18.41
N THR A 144 -12.13 -5.76 -18.91
CA THR A 144 -12.57 -6.17 -20.26
C THR A 144 -11.96 -5.34 -21.38
N LYS A 145 -11.34 -4.20 -21.06
CA LYS A 145 -10.56 -3.40 -22.01
C LYS A 145 -9.08 -3.61 -21.74
N ASN A 146 -8.47 -4.41 -22.61
CA ASN A 146 -7.04 -4.59 -22.79
C ASN A 146 -6.27 -5.25 -21.62
N ILE A 147 -5.92 -6.51 -21.85
CA ILE A 147 -4.90 -7.29 -21.13
C ILE A 147 -3.56 -6.52 -21.04
N SER A 148 -3.32 -5.47 -21.85
CA SER A 148 -2.14 -4.60 -21.74
C SER A 148 -2.20 -3.59 -20.58
N GLU A 149 -3.39 -3.18 -20.09
CA GLU A 149 -3.49 -2.30 -18.91
C GLU A 149 -3.24 -3.06 -17.59
N GLN A 150 -3.62 -4.34 -17.53
CA GLN A 150 -3.19 -5.26 -16.46
C GLN A 150 -1.68 -5.58 -16.52
N ARG A 151 -1.01 -5.44 -17.67
CA ARG A 151 0.43 -5.72 -17.79
C ARG A 151 1.32 -4.64 -17.18
N ASN A 152 0.81 -3.41 -17.08
CA ASN A 152 1.50 -2.29 -16.45
C ASN A 152 1.16 -2.13 -14.95
N SER A 153 0.24 -2.93 -14.38
CA SER A 153 -0.09 -2.86 -12.94
C SER A 153 1.05 -3.29 -12.02
N ASP A 154 2.02 -4.00 -12.58
CA ASP A 154 3.09 -4.64 -11.80
C ASP A 154 4.42 -3.90 -11.93
N ILE A 155 4.42 -2.77 -12.65
CA ILE A 155 5.60 -1.94 -12.87
C ILE A 155 5.63 -0.81 -11.85
N TYR A 156 6.71 -0.78 -11.08
CA TYR A 156 6.96 0.22 -10.04
C TYR A 156 8.25 0.97 -10.34
N SER A 157 8.36 2.19 -9.81
CA SER A 157 9.63 2.90 -9.73
C SER A 157 10.16 2.87 -8.30
N ILE A 158 11.42 2.50 -8.10
CA ILE A 158 12.03 2.61 -6.77
C ILE A 158 12.25 4.09 -6.46
N VAL A 159 11.82 4.53 -5.27
CA VAL A 159 11.82 5.94 -4.90
C VAL A 159 12.29 6.13 -3.47
N ASP A 160 13.02 7.21 -3.24
CA ASP A 160 13.42 7.68 -1.90
C ASP A 160 12.75 9.03 -1.61
N TRP A 161 12.23 9.16 -0.39
CA TRP A 161 11.47 10.33 0.06
C TRP A 161 12.02 10.82 1.39
N SER A 162 11.99 12.15 1.61
CA SER A 162 12.26 12.72 2.93
C SER A 162 11.07 12.55 3.87
N SER A 163 9.84 12.46 3.35
CA SER A 163 8.64 12.45 4.16
C SER A 163 7.41 12.10 3.31
N VAL A 164 6.48 11.34 3.88
CA VAL A 164 5.19 11.02 3.27
C VAL A 164 4.09 11.29 4.27
N SER A 165 3.17 12.17 3.88
CA SER A 165 2.18 12.80 4.78
C SER A 165 0.99 11.89 5.12
N ILE A 166 0.70 10.90 4.27
CA ILE A 166 -0.38 9.93 4.48
C ILE A 166 0.18 8.52 4.32
N ARG A 167 -0.03 7.69 5.35
CA ARG A 167 0.39 6.28 5.35
C ARG A 167 -0.80 5.40 5.68
N GLN A 168 -1.26 4.65 4.70
CA GLN A 168 -2.40 3.78 4.78
C GLN A 168 -1.96 2.35 5.14
N GLY A 169 -2.55 1.78 6.18
CA GLY A 169 -2.40 0.38 6.51
C GLY A 169 -3.26 -0.50 5.61
N VAL A 170 -2.71 -1.59 5.13
CA VAL A 170 -3.39 -2.66 4.41
C VAL A 170 -3.58 -3.80 5.39
N THR A 171 -4.80 -3.92 5.92
CA THR A 171 -5.15 -4.97 6.89
C THR A 171 -6.11 -5.95 6.25
N VAL A 172 -5.91 -7.23 6.52
CA VAL A 172 -6.92 -8.26 6.27
C VAL A 172 -7.94 -8.22 7.41
N SER A 173 -9.24 -8.15 7.08
CA SER A 173 -10.35 -8.16 8.05
C SER A 173 -11.63 -8.74 7.46
N SER A 174 -12.65 -8.96 8.29
CA SER A 174 -14.00 -9.31 7.83
C SER A 174 -14.60 -8.31 6.83
N SER A 175 -14.21 -7.03 6.92
CA SER A 175 -14.64 -5.98 5.99
C SER A 175 -13.92 -6.02 4.64
N THR A 176 -12.80 -6.75 4.54
CA THR A 176 -11.98 -6.85 3.33
C THR A 176 -11.96 -8.25 2.71
N CYS A 177 -12.31 -9.32 3.46
CA CYS A 177 -12.41 -10.69 2.93
C CYS A 177 -13.80 -11.04 2.35
N LEU A 178 -13.82 -11.84 1.27
CA LEU A 178 -15.04 -12.35 0.61
C LEU A 178 -15.68 -13.55 1.30
N LYS A 179 -14.90 -14.56 1.69
CA LYS A 179 -15.37 -15.72 2.46
C LYS A 179 -14.34 -16.17 3.48
N TYR A 180 -14.90 -16.77 4.51
CA TYR A 180 -14.30 -17.18 5.75
C TYR A 180 -14.22 -18.71 5.80
N THR A 181 -13.11 -19.20 6.30
CA THR A 181 -12.94 -20.58 6.76
C THR A 181 -12.45 -20.50 8.20
N GLU A 182 -13.32 -20.81 9.15
CA GLU A 182 -12.93 -21.02 10.54
C GLU A 182 -12.02 -22.26 10.59
N GLY A 183 -10.75 -22.06 10.93
CA GLY A 183 -9.78 -23.15 11.01
C GLY A 183 -8.39 -22.67 11.41
N ASN A 184 -7.52 -23.62 11.78
CA ASN A 184 -6.08 -23.42 11.95
C ASN A 184 -5.42 -23.17 10.58
N VAL A 185 -5.79 -22.08 9.93
CA VAL A 185 -5.25 -21.74 8.62
C VAL A 185 -3.95 -20.97 8.80
N SER A 186 -2.95 -21.35 8.01
CA SER A 186 -1.68 -20.66 7.88
C SER A 186 -1.92 -19.19 7.56
N ARG A 187 -1.29 -18.28 8.31
CA ARG A 187 -1.31 -16.84 8.02
C ARG A 187 -0.93 -16.62 6.55
N PRO A 188 -1.58 -15.67 5.84
CA PRO A 188 -1.22 -15.37 4.46
C PRO A 188 0.26 -15.02 4.44
N THR A 189 1.00 -15.68 3.55
CA THR A 189 2.44 -15.46 3.43
C THR A 189 2.65 -14.11 2.79
N VAL A 190 3.02 -13.12 3.59
CA VAL A 190 3.36 -11.79 3.11
C VAL A 190 4.60 -11.91 2.23
N ILE A 191 4.42 -11.57 0.97
CA ILE A 191 5.45 -11.77 -0.06
C ILE A 191 6.44 -10.61 -0.10
N ASN A 192 6.01 -9.44 0.37
CA ASN A 192 6.80 -8.21 0.37
C ASN A 192 6.33 -7.32 1.53
N THR A 193 7.25 -6.60 2.17
CA THR A 193 6.91 -5.64 3.24
C THR A 193 7.25 -4.20 2.88
N THR A 194 7.88 -3.97 1.72
CA THR A 194 8.20 -2.64 1.22
C THR A 194 6.91 -1.83 1.02
N PRO A 195 6.86 -0.58 1.49
CA PRO A 195 5.71 0.25 1.25
C PRO A 195 5.55 0.59 -0.23
N VAL A 196 4.30 0.64 -0.68
CA VAL A 196 3.95 1.09 -2.03
C VAL A 196 3.40 2.49 -1.99
N PHE A 197 3.93 3.37 -2.82
CA PHE A 197 3.51 4.74 -2.96
C PHE A 197 2.63 4.89 -4.20
N ILE A 198 1.66 5.81 -4.11
CA ILE A 198 0.89 6.26 -5.27
C ILE A 198 0.98 7.77 -5.39
N ARG A 199 0.92 8.24 -6.64
CA ARG A 199 0.74 9.65 -7.00
C ARG A 199 -0.09 9.74 -8.29
N ASN A 200 -0.44 10.96 -8.71
CA ASN A 200 -0.94 11.29 -10.05
C ASN A 200 -2.05 10.37 -10.62
N SER A 201 -3.32 10.78 -10.63
CA SER A 201 -4.44 10.06 -11.29
C SER A 201 -4.61 8.56 -10.97
N THR A 202 -3.80 8.00 -10.08
CA THR A 202 -3.94 6.68 -9.48
C THR A 202 -4.89 6.80 -8.31
N ALA A 203 -5.96 6.01 -8.33
CA ALA A 203 -6.90 5.89 -7.23
C ALA A 203 -6.66 4.58 -6.48
N ALA A 204 -6.70 4.59 -5.15
CA ALA A 204 -6.66 3.37 -4.34
C ALA A 204 -7.69 3.42 -3.22
N SER A 205 -7.98 2.28 -2.60
CA SER A 205 -8.90 2.25 -1.47
C SER A 205 -8.25 2.77 -0.19
N PHE A 206 -8.98 3.64 0.53
CA PHE A 206 -8.67 4.06 1.90
C PHE A 206 -9.71 3.53 2.90
N SER A 207 -10.50 2.52 2.49
CA SER A 207 -11.52 1.90 3.35
C SER A 207 -10.95 0.80 4.26
N THR A 208 -9.65 0.53 4.17
CA THR A 208 -9.00 -0.66 4.74
C THR A 208 -8.02 -0.28 5.83
N GLY A 209 -8.18 -0.78 7.05
CA GLY A 209 -7.18 -0.65 8.10
C GLY A 209 -6.91 0.78 8.60
N PRO A 210 -5.93 0.93 9.50
CA PRO A 210 -5.58 2.19 10.12
C PRO A 210 -4.86 3.14 9.16
N THR A 211 -5.05 4.45 9.31
CA THR A 211 -4.39 5.49 8.50
C THR A 211 -3.62 6.46 9.39
N VAL A 212 -2.35 6.69 9.07
CA VAL A 212 -1.52 7.71 9.69
C VAL A 212 -1.60 9.00 8.87
N PHE A 213 -1.85 10.10 9.56
CA PHE A 213 -1.76 11.46 9.04
C PHE A 213 -0.68 12.23 9.78
N PHE A 214 0.13 12.98 9.02
CA PHE A 214 1.08 13.95 9.56
C PHE A 214 0.47 15.36 9.60
N GLU A 215 1.08 16.24 10.39
CA GLU A 215 0.53 17.57 10.71
C GLU A 215 0.19 18.44 9.49
N ASP A 216 0.91 18.26 8.38
CA ASP A 216 0.74 19.01 7.14
C ASP A 216 -0.56 18.67 6.40
N VAL A 217 -1.20 17.54 6.74
CA VAL A 217 -2.43 17.05 6.11
C VAL A 217 -3.60 16.88 7.08
N PHE A 218 -3.51 17.38 8.31
CA PHE A 218 -4.62 17.24 9.29
C PHE A 218 -5.95 17.82 8.81
N LYS A 219 -5.95 18.79 7.89
CA LYS A 219 -7.17 19.30 7.26
C LYS A 219 -7.95 18.20 6.52
N LEU A 220 -7.27 17.14 6.05
CA LEU A 220 -7.87 15.98 5.37
C LEU A 220 -8.48 14.95 6.34
N LEU A 221 -8.32 15.11 7.66
CA LEU A 221 -9.01 14.29 8.66
C LEU A 221 -10.52 14.56 8.73
N PHE A 222 -11.03 15.52 7.95
CA PHE A 222 -12.44 15.84 7.90
C PHE A 222 -13.31 14.63 7.51
N ILE A 223 -14.35 14.37 8.30
CA ILE A 223 -15.38 13.38 8.03
C ILE A 223 -16.75 14.02 8.33
N PRO A 224 -17.68 14.05 7.35
CA PRO A 224 -19.03 14.54 7.56
C PRO A 224 -19.80 13.70 8.60
N LEU A 225 -20.62 14.38 9.42
CA LEU A 225 -21.31 13.76 10.55
C LEU A 225 -22.57 12.99 10.13
N GLU A 226 -23.17 13.38 9.01
CA GLU A 226 -24.43 12.87 8.48
C GLU A 226 -24.30 11.53 7.77
N LEU A 227 -23.07 11.05 7.60
CA LEU A 227 -22.73 9.81 6.93
C LEU A 227 -22.70 8.64 7.92
N ASN A 228 -23.23 7.50 7.51
CA ASN A 228 -23.02 6.23 8.23
C ASN A 228 -21.58 5.71 8.01
N SER A 229 -21.18 4.66 8.73
CA SER A 229 -19.79 4.16 8.68
C SER A 229 -19.33 3.73 7.27
N ALA A 230 -20.19 3.11 6.46
CA ALA A 230 -19.85 2.70 5.10
C ALA A 230 -19.72 3.91 4.16
N GLU A 231 -20.61 4.89 4.29
CA GLU A 231 -20.57 6.14 3.56
C GLU A 231 -19.33 6.97 3.93
N LYS A 232 -18.92 6.99 5.20
CA LYS A 232 -17.69 7.67 5.67
C LYS A 232 -16.44 7.08 5.02
N LYS A 233 -16.33 5.75 4.96
CA LYS A 233 -15.22 5.06 4.27
C LYS A 233 -15.17 5.42 2.78
N THR A 234 -16.34 5.45 2.13
CA THR A 234 -16.48 5.85 0.73
C THR A 234 -16.09 7.30 0.50
N PHE A 235 -16.60 8.20 1.34
CA PHE A 235 -16.30 9.63 1.31
C PHE A 235 -14.80 9.87 1.46
N ARG A 236 -14.15 9.27 2.46
CA ARG A 236 -12.71 9.40 2.68
C ARG A 236 -11.91 8.93 1.47
N THR A 237 -12.25 7.76 0.95
CA THR A 237 -11.56 7.21 -0.23
C THR A 237 -11.67 8.15 -1.43
N ARG A 238 -12.86 8.72 -1.69
CA ARG A 238 -13.04 9.70 -2.78
C ARG A 238 -12.28 11.01 -2.51
N LEU A 239 -12.40 11.55 -1.31
CA LEU A 239 -11.75 12.80 -0.93
C LEU A 239 -10.23 12.70 -1.11
N LEU A 240 -9.60 11.65 -0.57
CA LEU A 240 -8.15 11.49 -0.65
C LEU A 240 -7.67 11.27 -2.08
N ASN A 241 -8.36 10.45 -2.87
CA ASN A 241 -7.99 10.26 -4.28
C ASN A 241 -8.12 11.54 -5.12
N GLU A 242 -9.18 12.34 -4.92
CA GLU A 242 -9.32 13.64 -5.59
C GLU A 242 -8.21 14.61 -5.15
N MET A 243 -7.89 14.64 -3.85
CA MET A 243 -6.79 15.48 -3.36
C MET A 243 -5.44 15.03 -3.94
N ILE A 244 -5.13 13.74 -3.96
CA ILE A 244 -3.90 13.18 -4.59
C ILE A 244 -3.82 13.58 -6.06
N LYS A 245 -4.93 13.49 -6.79
CA LYS A 245 -4.97 13.79 -8.24
C LYS A 245 -4.52 15.20 -8.57
N GLY A 246 -4.84 16.20 -7.74
CA GLY A 246 -4.47 17.58 -8.06
C GLY A 246 -3.47 18.28 -7.14
N SER A 247 -3.14 17.75 -5.96
CA SER A 247 -2.28 18.46 -5.00
C SER A 247 -0.86 17.91 -4.84
N GLN A 248 -0.37 17.08 -5.78
CA GLN A 248 0.93 16.36 -5.69
C GLN A 248 1.11 15.57 -4.39
N LEU A 249 0.04 15.37 -3.62
CA LEU A 249 0.04 14.66 -2.36
C LEU A 249 0.52 13.22 -2.58
N LEU A 250 1.48 12.82 -1.76
CA LEU A 250 2.01 11.47 -1.77
C LEU A 250 1.33 10.63 -0.69
N THR A 251 0.86 9.45 -1.09
CA THR A 251 0.34 8.44 -0.17
C THR A 251 1.15 7.18 -0.28
N SER A 252 1.36 6.52 0.85
CA SER A 252 2.01 5.21 0.96
C SER A 252 1.08 4.17 1.58
N PHE A 253 1.27 2.91 1.20
CA PHE A 253 0.54 1.75 1.67
C PHE A 253 1.52 0.79 2.33
N TYR A 254 1.19 0.34 3.55
CA TYR A 254 2.00 -0.58 4.35
C TYR A 254 1.20 -1.83 4.67
N TYR A 255 1.83 -3.00 4.64
CA TYR A 255 1.23 -4.19 5.23
C TYR A 255 1.14 -4.03 6.75
N VAL A 256 -0.04 -4.30 7.31
CA VAL A 256 -0.28 -4.23 8.75
C VAL A 256 -0.80 -5.57 9.25
N SER A 257 0.03 -6.27 10.03
CA SER A 257 -0.43 -7.42 10.80
C SER A 257 -1.13 -6.93 12.06
N THR A 258 -2.37 -7.37 12.28
CA THR A 258 -3.15 -7.03 13.48
C THR A 258 -3.06 -8.17 14.49
N HIS A 259 -3.06 -7.83 15.79
CA HIS A 259 -2.86 -8.78 16.89
C HIS A 259 -3.87 -9.94 16.89
N ASN A 260 -5.10 -9.66 16.43
CA ASN A 260 -6.22 -10.52 16.76
C ASN A 260 -6.47 -11.67 15.79
N GLN A 261 -5.91 -11.72 14.57
CA GLN A 261 -6.55 -12.54 13.54
C GLN A 261 -5.61 -13.26 12.54
N PRO A 262 -5.54 -14.62 12.59
CA PRO A 262 -5.11 -15.43 11.46
C PRO A 262 -6.28 -15.52 10.46
N TYR A 263 -6.30 -14.64 9.46
CA TYR A 263 -7.33 -14.64 8.44
C TYR A 263 -6.89 -15.37 7.19
N ASP A 264 -7.72 -16.29 6.71
CA ASP A 264 -7.70 -16.75 5.33
C ASP A 264 -8.84 -16.09 4.55
N CYS A 265 -8.51 -15.36 3.49
CA CYS A 265 -9.52 -14.77 2.61
C CYS A 265 -9.72 -15.69 1.41
N GLU A 266 -10.86 -16.38 1.33
CA GLU A 266 -11.23 -17.13 0.13
C GLU A 266 -12.08 -16.26 -0.80
N TYR A 267 -11.79 -16.30 -2.10
CA TYR A 267 -12.59 -15.66 -3.14
C TYR A 267 -13.91 -16.44 -3.37
N VAL A 268 -15.06 -15.75 -3.31
CA VAL A 268 -16.34 -16.32 -3.75
C VAL A 268 -16.78 -15.64 -5.02
N ALA A 269 -16.70 -16.38 -6.13
CA ALA A 269 -17.13 -15.93 -7.45
C ALA A 269 -18.60 -15.45 -7.49
N GLU A 270 -19.44 -15.87 -6.53
CA GLU A 270 -20.90 -15.67 -6.53
C GLU A 270 -21.41 -14.38 -5.86
N ALA A 271 -20.55 -13.53 -5.27
CA ALA A 271 -21.00 -12.26 -4.66
C ALA A 271 -21.46 -11.18 -5.68
N SER A 272 -21.67 -11.56 -6.94
CA SER A 272 -21.95 -10.69 -8.09
C SER A 272 -23.42 -10.25 -8.25
N LYS A 273 -24.27 -10.35 -7.22
CA LYS A 273 -25.70 -10.01 -7.34
C LYS A 273 -26.23 -8.87 -6.45
N GLN A 274 -25.38 -8.13 -5.75
CA GLN A 274 -25.78 -6.83 -5.21
C GLN A 274 -25.17 -5.71 -6.06
N SER A 275 -26.01 -5.11 -6.89
CA SER A 275 -25.71 -3.89 -7.63
C SER A 275 -25.49 -2.74 -6.65
N LEU A 276 -24.29 -2.62 -6.10
CA LEU A 276 -23.79 -1.33 -5.64
C LEU A 276 -23.69 -0.44 -6.87
N ASN A 277 -24.45 0.65 -6.89
CA ASN A 277 -24.46 1.64 -7.96
C ASN A 277 -23.01 1.99 -8.34
N THR A 278 -22.62 1.60 -9.54
CA THR A 278 -21.25 1.58 -10.08
C THR A 278 -20.69 2.98 -10.39
N SER A 279 -21.23 4.05 -9.81
CA SER A 279 -20.72 5.42 -9.92
C SER A 279 -19.47 5.67 -9.06
N PHE A 280 -18.76 4.61 -8.67
CA PHE A 280 -17.72 4.64 -7.66
C PHE A 280 -16.40 5.28 -8.15
N VAL A 281 -16.14 5.26 -9.47
CA VAL A 281 -14.91 5.83 -10.08
C VAL A 281 -15.20 6.69 -11.33
N SER A 282 -16.45 6.72 -11.84
CA SER A 282 -16.76 7.56 -13.00
C SER A 282 -17.02 9.02 -12.61
N SER A 283 -16.03 9.87 -12.91
CA SER A 283 -16.21 11.18 -13.54
C SER A 283 -16.71 12.39 -12.74
N SER A 284 -16.65 12.43 -11.41
CA SER A 284 -16.66 13.74 -10.78
C SER A 284 -15.24 14.30 -10.86
N ASN A 285 -14.91 15.04 -11.92
CA ASN A 285 -13.75 15.92 -11.95
C ASN A 285 -13.97 17.03 -10.91
N CYS A 286 -13.87 16.69 -9.63
CA CYS A 286 -14.03 17.63 -8.54
C CYS A 286 -12.83 18.58 -8.46
N THR A 287 -11.72 18.17 -9.08
CA THR A 287 -10.51 18.97 -9.23
C THR A 287 -10.41 19.54 -10.64
N ASP A 288 -10.79 20.81 -10.83
CA ASP A 288 -10.15 21.65 -11.84
C ASP A 288 -9.11 22.53 -11.12
N MET A 289 -7.90 21.97 -10.97
CA MET A 289 -6.79 22.65 -10.29
C MET A 289 -6.04 23.63 -11.19
N SER A 290 -6.49 23.85 -12.44
CA SER A 290 -5.78 24.65 -13.45
C SER A 290 -5.67 26.15 -13.12
N SER A 291 -6.46 26.64 -12.15
CA SER A 291 -6.55 28.08 -11.82
C SER A 291 -5.80 28.50 -10.55
N CYS A 292 -5.10 27.57 -9.90
CA CYS A 292 -4.70 27.75 -8.51
C CYS A 292 -3.16 27.86 -8.37
N ASN A 293 -2.66 29.07 -8.13
CA ASN A 293 -1.26 29.32 -7.78
C ASN A 293 -1.02 28.81 -6.34
N PRO A 294 0.13 28.20 -5.99
CA PRO A 294 0.33 27.40 -4.77
C PRO A 294 0.42 28.21 -3.45
N ASN A 295 -0.35 29.30 -3.31
CA ASN A 295 -0.54 30.01 -2.06
C ASN A 295 -1.63 29.31 -1.22
N ASN A 296 -1.50 29.34 0.11
CA ASN A 296 -2.33 28.54 1.03
C ASN A 296 -3.85 28.80 0.95
N GLU A 297 -4.26 30.02 0.59
CA GLU A 297 -5.68 30.37 0.46
C GLU A 297 -6.35 29.52 -0.63
N CYS A 298 -5.62 29.28 -1.72
CA CYS A 298 -6.05 28.41 -2.80
C CYS A 298 -6.20 26.94 -2.35
N CYS A 299 -5.29 26.40 -1.53
CA CYS A 299 -5.40 25.02 -1.03
C CYS A 299 -6.63 24.79 -0.14
N ASN A 300 -6.97 25.77 0.70
CA ASN A 300 -8.16 25.71 1.55
C ASN A 300 -9.45 25.71 0.72
N ASP A 301 -9.53 26.58 -0.30
CA ASP A 301 -10.66 26.64 -1.22
C ASP A 301 -10.80 25.36 -2.05
N ILE A 302 -9.68 24.80 -2.53
CA ILE A 302 -9.66 23.50 -3.20
C ILE A 302 -10.25 22.43 -2.29
N LEU A 303 -9.75 22.28 -1.06
CA LEU A 303 -10.23 21.25 -0.15
C LEU A 303 -11.73 21.39 0.11
N LYS A 304 -12.21 22.62 0.33
CA LYS A 304 -13.64 22.90 0.52
C LYS A 304 -14.46 22.52 -0.71
N ASN A 305 -14.03 22.94 -1.91
CA ASN A 305 -14.73 22.67 -3.15
C ASN A 305 -14.75 21.17 -3.50
N VAL A 306 -13.61 20.49 -3.34
CA VAL A 306 -13.50 19.03 -3.52
C VAL A 306 -14.40 18.32 -2.52
N THR A 307 -14.37 18.70 -1.23
CA THR A 307 -15.24 18.12 -0.19
C THR A 307 -16.72 18.25 -0.56
N ILE A 308 -17.16 19.44 -0.98
CA ILE A 308 -18.57 19.67 -1.37
C ILE A 308 -18.93 18.86 -2.61
N CYS A 309 -18.03 18.79 -3.60
CA CYS A 309 -18.23 18.01 -4.82
C CYS A 309 -18.36 16.51 -4.53
N VAL A 310 -17.45 15.96 -3.73
CA VAL A 310 -17.50 14.56 -3.27
C VAL A 310 -18.79 14.29 -2.49
N MET A 311 -19.22 15.22 -1.63
CA MET A 311 -20.48 15.09 -0.90
C MET A 311 -21.71 15.06 -1.80
N LYS A 312 -21.75 15.86 -2.86
CA LYS A 312 -22.84 15.77 -3.86
C LYS A 312 -22.89 14.40 -4.51
N ALA A 313 -21.73 13.78 -4.75
CA ALA A 313 -21.66 12.45 -5.32
C ALA A 313 -22.11 11.36 -4.33
N CYS A 314 -21.79 11.51 -3.04
CA CYS A 314 -22.22 10.58 -1.99
C CYS A 314 -23.69 10.73 -1.60
N LEU A 315 -24.23 11.96 -1.61
CA LEU A 315 -25.58 12.31 -1.15
C LEU A 315 -26.27 13.30 -2.11
N PRO A 316 -26.67 12.88 -3.32
CA PRO A 316 -27.15 13.79 -4.37
C PRO A 316 -28.45 14.53 -4.03
N LEU A 317 -29.22 14.05 -3.06
CA LEU A 317 -30.56 14.56 -2.70
C LEU A 317 -30.62 15.32 -1.37
N LYS A 318 -29.48 15.49 -0.67
CA LYS A 318 -29.46 16.19 0.63
C LYS A 318 -29.02 17.65 0.49
N ASP A 319 -29.59 18.52 1.33
CA ASP A 319 -29.10 19.88 1.52
C ASP A 319 -27.70 19.85 2.15
N LEU A 320 -26.73 20.48 1.48
CA LEU A 320 -25.33 20.53 1.89
C LEU A 320 -24.96 21.80 2.65
N THR A 321 -25.92 22.66 2.99
CA THR A 321 -25.68 23.95 3.65
C THR A 321 -24.91 23.77 4.97
N ASN A 322 -25.34 22.84 5.82
CA ASN A 322 -24.65 22.56 7.09
C ASN A 322 -23.21 22.07 6.88
N ILE A 323 -23.01 21.18 5.90
CA ILE A 323 -21.68 20.64 5.59
C ILE A 323 -20.74 21.73 5.10
N LYS A 324 -21.22 22.67 4.25
CA LYS A 324 -20.43 23.82 3.77
C LYS A 324 -19.92 24.69 4.92
N VAL A 325 -20.77 24.94 5.91
CA VAL A 325 -20.41 25.73 7.09
C VAL A 325 -19.45 24.95 7.99
N LEU A 326 -19.71 23.66 8.20
CA LEU A 326 -18.87 22.79 9.01
C LEU A 326 -17.46 22.64 8.43
N ILE A 327 -17.30 22.38 7.12
CA ILE A 327 -15.97 22.27 6.49
C ILE A 327 -15.22 23.62 6.53
N SER A 328 -15.92 24.75 6.41
CA SER A 328 -15.27 26.07 6.51
C SER A 328 -14.73 26.27 7.92
N SER A 329 -15.56 25.99 8.94
CA SER A 329 -15.17 26.07 10.35
C SER A 329 -13.98 25.16 10.67
N TRP A 330 -14.00 23.93 10.15
CA TRP A 330 -12.91 22.96 10.28
C TRP A 330 -11.59 23.48 9.70
N ILE A 331 -11.62 24.02 8.47
CA ILE A 331 -10.42 24.54 7.81
C ILE A 331 -9.88 25.78 8.54
N ASP A 332 -10.75 26.68 8.97
CA ASP A 332 -10.38 27.91 9.67
C ASP A 332 -9.74 27.60 11.03
N ASP A 333 -10.34 26.67 11.77
CA ASP A 333 -9.83 26.17 13.03
C ASP A 333 -8.42 25.60 12.87
N LEU A 334 -8.20 24.74 11.86
CA LEU A 334 -6.91 24.06 11.64
C LEU A 334 -5.84 24.91 10.98
N THR A 335 -6.21 25.99 10.27
CA THR A 335 -5.23 26.89 9.64
C THR A 335 -4.28 27.53 10.66
N LYS A 336 -4.67 27.58 11.94
CA LYS A 336 -3.82 28.05 13.04
C LYS A 336 -2.78 27.02 13.50
N PHE A 337 -3.01 25.73 13.26
CA PHE A 337 -2.23 24.63 13.83
C PHE A 337 -1.37 23.90 12.80
N THR A 338 -1.76 23.90 11.52
CA THR A 338 -1.06 23.15 10.47
C THR A 338 -0.09 24.03 9.69
N PRO A 339 1.11 23.55 9.34
CA PRO A 339 2.04 24.29 8.49
C PRO A 339 1.44 24.61 7.12
N LYS A 340 2.00 25.63 6.49
CA LYS A 340 1.46 26.27 5.29
C LYS A 340 1.65 25.46 3.99
N MET A 341 2.69 24.63 3.88
CA MET A 341 3.03 23.94 2.62
C MET A 341 2.67 22.46 2.64
N LEU A 342 2.01 22.03 1.57
CA LEU A 342 2.02 20.64 1.10
C LEU A 342 3.36 20.41 0.37
N LEU A 343 4.15 19.45 0.86
CA LEU A 343 5.55 19.27 0.49
C LEU A 343 5.75 18.92 -0.99
N HIS A 344 6.83 19.44 -1.57
CA HIS A 344 7.30 19.05 -2.91
C HIS A 344 8.21 17.81 -2.83
N PRO A 345 8.08 16.85 -3.76
CA PRO A 345 9.02 15.75 -3.88
C PRO A 345 10.45 16.25 -4.21
N ARG A 346 11.46 15.70 -3.53
CA ARG A 346 12.86 15.76 -3.99
C ARG A 346 13.12 14.69 -5.05
N THR A 347 14.19 14.89 -5.80
CA THR A 347 14.65 14.18 -6.99
C THR A 347 14.37 12.67 -6.96
N ILE A 348 13.67 12.18 -7.98
CA ILE A 348 13.35 10.77 -8.16
C ILE A 348 14.44 10.14 -9.01
N THR A 349 15.24 9.23 -8.44
CA THR A 349 15.96 8.26 -9.26
C THR A 349 14.96 7.19 -9.67
N LYS A 350 14.56 7.18 -10.94
CA LYS A 350 13.59 6.20 -11.45
C LYS A 350 14.33 4.93 -11.83
N THR A 351 14.24 3.89 -11.00
CA THR A 351 14.58 2.52 -11.40
C THR A 351 13.28 1.77 -11.60
N VAL A 352 12.99 1.39 -12.84
CA VAL A 352 11.77 0.65 -13.18
C VAL A 352 11.95 -0.81 -12.75
N TYR A 353 10.89 -1.39 -12.19
CA TYR A 353 10.90 -2.73 -11.65
C TYR A 353 9.56 -3.41 -11.92
N ARG A 354 9.56 -4.71 -12.24
CA ARG A 354 8.34 -5.51 -12.30
C ARG A 354 8.31 -6.50 -11.15
N ILE A 355 7.25 -6.51 -10.32
CA ILE A 355 6.96 -7.64 -9.42
C ILE A 355 6.29 -8.71 -10.23
N PRO A 356 6.89 -9.88 -10.39
CA PRO A 356 6.19 -10.99 -10.95
C PRO A 356 5.86 -12.00 -9.86
N GLN A 357 4.91 -12.84 -10.24
CA GLN A 357 4.29 -13.87 -9.43
C GLN A 357 5.24 -15.06 -9.16
N GLN A 358 6.52 -14.81 -8.86
CA GLN A 358 7.55 -15.83 -8.60
C GLN A 358 7.11 -16.84 -7.54
N LEU A 359 6.25 -16.45 -6.61
CA LEU A 359 5.75 -17.33 -5.56
C LEU A 359 4.45 -18.07 -5.90
N ASN A 360 3.63 -17.56 -6.83
CA ASN A 360 2.32 -18.15 -7.12
C ASN A 360 2.35 -19.09 -8.34
N MET A 361 3.22 -18.83 -9.33
CA MET A 361 3.24 -19.62 -10.58
C MET A 361 4.01 -20.94 -10.46
N PHE A 362 4.94 -21.08 -9.52
CA PHE A 362 5.78 -22.28 -9.45
C PHE A 362 5.16 -23.46 -8.73
N ASN A 363 3.98 -23.32 -8.11
CA ASN A 363 3.26 -24.50 -7.60
C ASN A 363 2.75 -25.42 -8.73
N ASN A 364 2.63 -24.90 -9.97
CA ASN A 364 2.25 -25.65 -11.17
C ASN A 364 3.01 -25.12 -12.40
N ILE A 365 4.20 -25.67 -12.69
CA ILE A 365 4.87 -25.40 -13.97
C ILE A 365 3.94 -25.82 -15.10
N THR A 366 3.55 -24.87 -15.93
CA THR A 366 2.73 -25.14 -17.10
C THR A 366 3.57 -25.79 -18.19
N SER A 367 2.93 -26.58 -19.06
CA SER A 367 3.58 -27.17 -20.24
C SER A 367 4.21 -26.14 -21.17
N ASP A 368 3.77 -24.88 -21.10
CA ASP A 368 4.29 -23.79 -21.91
C ASP A 368 5.60 -23.25 -21.35
N LEU A 369 5.68 -23.07 -20.02
CA LEU A 369 6.92 -22.67 -19.35
C LEU A 369 8.03 -23.71 -19.56
N GLU A 370 7.66 -24.99 -19.48
CA GLU A 370 8.53 -26.12 -19.76
C GLU A 370 9.12 -26.07 -21.17
N LYS A 371 8.29 -25.81 -22.19
CA LYS A 371 8.76 -25.67 -23.58
C LYS A 371 9.68 -24.48 -23.77
N ILE A 372 9.38 -23.35 -23.13
CA ILE A 372 10.16 -22.11 -23.21
C ILE A 372 11.58 -22.36 -22.67
N VAL A 373 11.68 -22.84 -21.43
CA VAL A 373 12.98 -23.10 -20.79
C VAL A 373 13.77 -24.17 -21.55
N SER A 374 13.10 -25.22 -22.04
CA SER A 374 13.75 -26.29 -22.80
C SER A 374 14.32 -25.82 -24.14
N LYS A 375 13.59 -24.95 -24.87
CA LYS A 375 14.01 -24.37 -26.14
C LYS A 375 15.34 -23.63 -25.99
N ASP A 376 15.46 -22.78 -24.96
CA ASP A 376 16.66 -21.97 -24.74
C ASP A 376 17.89 -22.82 -24.38
N ILE A 377 17.70 -23.85 -23.54
CA ILE A 377 18.78 -24.79 -23.18
C ILE A 377 19.26 -25.58 -24.39
N VAL A 378 18.34 -26.12 -25.19
CA VAL A 378 18.69 -26.87 -26.40
C VAL A 378 19.45 -25.99 -27.38
N SER A 379 19.04 -24.73 -27.53
CA SER A 379 19.72 -23.75 -28.38
C SER A 379 21.15 -23.44 -27.93
N LEU A 380 21.39 -23.30 -26.62
CA LEU A 380 22.71 -22.93 -26.08
C LEU A 380 23.67 -24.12 -25.99
N CYS A 381 23.18 -25.28 -25.57
CA CYS A 381 24.04 -26.45 -25.39
C CYS A 381 24.33 -27.19 -26.71
N GLY A 382 23.65 -26.86 -27.81
CA GLY A 382 23.86 -27.49 -29.12
C GLY A 382 23.58 -29.00 -29.12
N LEU A 383 22.75 -29.46 -28.18
CA LEU A 383 22.59 -30.86 -27.85
C LEU A 383 21.17 -31.34 -28.14
N ASN A 384 21.06 -32.49 -28.84
CA ASN A 384 19.86 -33.36 -28.84
C ASN A 384 19.67 -34.04 -27.47
N VAL A 385 19.81 -33.30 -26.37
CA VAL A 385 19.65 -33.85 -25.02
C VAL A 385 18.15 -33.94 -24.76
N THR A 386 17.68 -35.17 -24.54
CA THR A 386 16.43 -35.41 -23.83
C THR A 386 16.58 -34.80 -22.43
N MET A 387 15.99 -33.63 -22.22
CA MET A 387 15.99 -32.99 -20.91
C MET A 387 15.38 -33.92 -19.86
N ASN A 388 16.04 -33.99 -18.71
CA ASN A 388 15.50 -34.71 -17.56
C ASN A 388 14.37 -33.86 -16.95
N TRP A 389 13.13 -34.28 -17.17
CA TRP A 389 11.92 -33.61 -16.68
C TRP A 389 11.90 -33.40 -15.15
N HIS A 390 12.56 -34.28 -14.39
CA HIS A 390 12.71 -34.08 -12.95
C HIS A 390 13.51 -32.83 -12.57
N ALA A 391 14.41 -32.34 -13.44
CA ALA A 391 15.16 -31.11 -13.19
C ALA A 391 14.28 -29.87 -13.29
N ILE A 392 13.35 -29.83 -14.26
CA ILE A 392 12.37 -28.73 -14.39
C ILE A 392 11.40 -28.75 -13.20
N GLN A 393 10.94 -29.95 -12.78
CA GLN A 393 10.10 -30.07 -11.58
C GLN A 393 10.77 -29.53 -10.32
N LYS A 394 12.10 -29.56 -10.19
CA LYS A 394 12.79 -28.95 -9.03
C LYS A 394 12.66 -27.43 -8.96
N MET A 395 12.36 -26.75 -10.07
CA MET A 395 12.09 -25.30 -10.06
C MET A 395 10.82 -24.95 -9.26
N THR A 396 9.92 -25.90 -9.00
CA THR A 396 8.72 -25.67 -8.16
C THR A 396 9.01 -25.66 -6.67
N ASN A 397 10.12 -26.28 -6.25
CA ASN A 397 10.49 -26.44 -4.85
C ASN A 397 11.98 -26.15 -4.62
N PRO A 398 12.40 -24.88 -4.79
CA PRO A 398 13.77 -24.44 -4.55
C PRO A 398 14.19 -24.66 -3.10
N VAL A 399 15.46 -25.01 -2.89
CA VAL A 399 16.02 -25.37 -1.57
C VAL A 399 16.41 -24.15 -0.72
N ILE A 400 16.85 -23.08 -1.38
CA ILE A 400 17.30 -21.82 -0.77
C ILE A 400 16.15 -20.82 -0.88
N ASP A 401 15.52 -20.53 0.25
CA ASP A 401 14.34 -19.67 0.34
C ASP A 401 14.55 -18.39 1.16
N ASP A 402 15.77 -18.17 1.66
CA ASP A 402 16.15 -17.03 2.49
C ASP A 402 17.27 -16.17 1.90
N ILE A 403 17.75 -16.46 0.68
CA ILE A 403 18.73 -15.65 -0.04
C ILE A 403 18.14 -15.21 -1.38
N LEU A 404 18.22 -13.91 -1.67
CA LEU A 404 17.90 -13.36 -2.99
C LEU A 404 19.13 -13.48 -3.91
N LEU A 405 18.97 -14.19 -5.02
CA LEU A 405 19.97 -14.21 -6.09
C LEU A 405 19.76 -13.01 -7.02
N ILE A 406 20.78 -12.17 -7.17
CA ILE A 406 20.80 -11.03 -8.09
C ILE A 406 21.68 -11.43 -9.27
N ILE A 407 21.07 -11.62 -10.44
CA ILE A 407 21.78 -11.93 -11.68
C ILE A 407 21.89 -10.65 -12.48
N VAL A 408 23.11 -10.17 -12.64
CA VAL A 408 23.43 -8.98 -13.41
C VAL A 408 23.63 -9.40 -14.86
N ILE A 409 22.86 -8.85 -15.79
CA ILE A 409 23.05 -9.04 -17.24
C ILE A 409 23.62 -7.74 -17.78
N ASN A 410 24.87 -7.74 -18.23
CA ASN A 410 25.56 -6.48 -18.59
C ASN A 410 25.13 -5.86 -19.94
N TYR A 411 24.57 -6.65 -20.85
CA TYR A 411 24.27 -6.21 -22.23
C TYR A 411 22.95 -6.80 -22.73
N ASP A 412 22.21 -6.02 -23.52
CA ASP A 412 20.96 -6.46 -24.17
C ASP A 412 21.14 -7.73 -25.02
N SER A 413 22.31 -7.87 -25.66
CA SER A 413 22.66 -9.06 -26.45
C SER A 413 22.73 -10.35 -25.63
N LEU A 414 22.77 -10.24 -24.30
CA LEU A 414 22.85 -11.37 -23.36
C LEU A 414 21.51 -11.71 -22.72
N PHE A 415 20.41 -11.03 -23.06
CA PHE A 415 19.06 -11.44 -22.65
C PHE A 415 18.72 -12.92 -22.97
N PRO A 416 19.20 -13.51 -24.08
CA PRO A 416 19.06 -14.96 -24.34
C PRO A 416 19.61 -15.89 -23.25
N SER A 417 20.48 -15.41 -22.36
CA SER A 417 20.97 -16.19 -21.21
C SER A 417 19.91 -16.42 -20.14
N LEU A 418 18.77 -15.72 -20.19
CA LEU A 418 17.71 -15.79 -19.18
C LEU A 418 17.20 -17.22 -18.96
N GLY A 419 16.84 -17.94 -20.03
CA GLY A 419 16.30 -19.30 -19.91
C GLY A 419 17.28 -20.27 -19.25
N PHE A 420 18.58 -20.11 -19.54
CA PHE A 420 19.64 -20.90 -18.92
C PHE A 420 19.82 -20.55 -17.44
N ASN A 421 19.82 -19.26 -17.10
CA ASN A 421 19.93 -18.80 -15.72
C ASN A 421 18.73 -19.26 -14.87
N GLU A 422 17.51 -19.16 -15.39
CA GLU A 422 16.32 -19.71 -14.73
C GLU A 422 16.46 -21.22 -14.53
N PHE A 423 16.84 -21.98 -15.56
CA PHE A 423 17.03 -23.42 -15.42
C PHE A 423 18.05 -23.82 -14.36
N LEU A 424 19.23 -23.19 -14.37
CA LEU A 424 20.29 -23.54 -13.41
C LEU A 424 19.95 -23.10 -11.99
N HIS A 425 19.53 -21.85 -11.82
CA HIS A 425 19.48 -21.24 -10.50
C HIS A 425 18.12 -21.37 -9.83
N ARG A 426 17.00 -21.38 -10.57
CA ARG A 426 15.65 -21.50 -9.97
C ARG A 426 15.41 -22.84 -9.29
N GLN A 427 16.14 -23.88 -9.67
CA GLN A 427 16.12 -25.17 -8.96
C GLN A 427 16.61 -25.05 -7.51
N TYR A 428 17.36 -24.00 -7.19
CA TYR A 428 17.95 -23.79 -5.86
C TYR A 428 17.43 -22.53 -5.20
N PHE A 429 17.31 -21.42 -5.91
CA PHE A 429 16.92 -20.13 -5.34
C PHE A 429 15.43 -19.84 -5.59
N LYS A 430 14.69 -19.63 -4.49
CA LYS A 430 13.30 -19.19 -4.53
C LYS A 430 13.15 -17.79 -5.09
N PHE A 431 14.06 -16.90 -4.72
CA PHE A 431 14.03 -15.49 -5.11
C PHE A 431 15.18 -15.20 -6.07
N ILE A 432 14.85 -14.72 -7.27
CA ILE A 432 15.84 -14.28 -8.27
C ILE A 432 15.41 -12.94 -8.84
N VAL A 433 16.32 -11.98 -8.89
CA VAL A 433 16.12 -10.67 -9.54
C VAL A 433 17.17 -10.51 -10.64
N TYR A 434 16.71 -10.16 -11.84
CA TYR A 434 17.57 -9.84 -12.98
C TYR A 434 17.81 -8.34 -13.02
N CYS A 435 19.07 -7.92 -12.88
CA CYS A 435 19.45 -6.53 -13.09
C CYS A 435 19.89 -6.35 -14.55
N VAL A 436 19.23 -5.44 -15.26
CA VAL A 436 19.36 -5.32 -16.72
C VAL A 436 19.65 -3.88 -17.14
N PRO A 437 20.40 -3.66 -18.24
CA PRO A 437 20.75 -2.32 -18.73
C PRO A 437 19.55 -1.53 -19.29
N SER A 438 18.49 -2.22 -19.71
CA SER A 438 17.26 -1.60 -20.20
C SER A 438 16.05 -2.43 -19.82
N VAL A 439 15.21 -1.88 -18.95
CA VAL A 439 13.97 -2.55 -18.51
C VAL A 439 12.97 -2.66 -19.66
N GLU A 440 12.84 -1.65 -20.52
CA GLU A 440 11.91 -1.68 -21.65
C GLU A 440 12.28 -2.79 -22.66
N ALA A 441 13.58 -2.89 -22.99
CA ALA A 441 14.06 -3.91 -23.91
C ALA A 441 13.93 -5.31 -23.30
N PHE A 442 14.26 -5.45 -22.01
CA PHE A 442 14.14 -6.73 -21.30
C PHE A 442 12.68 -7.15 -21.11
N GLN A 443 11.77 -6.22 -20.83
CA GLN A 443 10.34 -6.49 -20.78
C GLN A 443 9.84 -6.98 -22.14
N THR A 444 10.20 -6.31 -23.23
CA THR A 444 9.85 -6.74 -24.59
C THR A 444 10.37 -8.16 -24.87
N TYR A 445 11.60 -8.46 -24.46
CA TYR A 445 12.20 -9.79 -24.58
C TYR A 445 11.44 -10.85 -23.78
N THR A 446 11.25 -10.62 -22.48
CA THR A 446 10.56 -11.56 -21.59
C THR A 446 9.12 -11.79 -22.01
N GLU A 447 8.45 -10.77 -22.54
CA GLU A 447 7.10 -10.90 -23.08
C GLU A 447 7.05 -11.75 -24.35
N ARG A 448 8.01 -11.53 -25.26
CA ARG A 448 8.10 -12.30 -26.51
C ARG A 448 8.43 -13.77 -26.26
N GLU A 449 9.33 -14.05 -25.33
CA GLU A 449 9.77 -15.42 -25.03
C GLU A 449 8.92 -16.12 -23.96
N GLY A 450 7.99 -15.43 -23.29
CA GLY A 450 7.05 -16.01 -22.31
C GLY A 450 7.58 -16.10 -20.87
N PHE A 451 8.61 -15.34 -20.52
CA PHE A 451 9.16 -15.21 -19.17
C PHE A 451 8.41 -14.16 -18.33
N HIS A 452 7.07 -14.15 -18.34
CA HIS A 452 6.27 -13.13 -17.65
C HIS A 452 6.39 -13.13 -16.11
N TYR A 453 7.02 -14.16 -15.54
CA TYR A 453 7.16 -14.41 -14.10
C TYR A 453 8.53 -13.99 -13.54
N VAL A 454 9.44 -13.47 -14.35
CA VAL A 454 10.81 -13.12 -13.89
C VAL A 454 10.88 -11.70 -13.37
N THR A 455 11.55 -11.54 -12.23
CA THR A 455 11.64 -10.26 -11.52
C THR A 455 12.85 -9.51 -12.06
N PHE A 456 12.70 -8.25 -12.42
CA PHE A 456 13.82 -7.48 -12.96
C PHE A 456 13.83 -6.03 -12.53
N ILE A 457 15.04 -5.48 -12.37
CA ILE A 457 15.33 -4.08 -12.02
C ILE A 457 16.25 -3.46 -13.08
N GLU A 458 16.08 -2.16 -13.31
CA GLU A 458 17.00 -1.38 -14.14
C GLU A 458 18.32 -1.13 -13.39
N GLY A 459 19.44 -1.50 -14.01
CA GLY A 459 20.76 -1.04 -13.59
C GLY A 459 21.21 0.18 -14.41
N VAL A 460 22.32 0.79 -14.02
CA VAL A 460 22.95 1.88 -14.79
C VAL A 460 23.67 1.37 -16.04
N ALA A 461 23.49 2.02 -17.19
CA ALA A 461 23.98 1.49 -18.47
C ALA A 461 25.48 1.08 -18.49
N HIS A 462 26.37 1.76 -17.74
CA HIS A 462 27.81 1.48 -17.76
C HIS A 462 28.52 1.79 -16.43
N GLY A 463 29.45 0.92 -16.03
CA GLY A 463 30.45 1.21 -14.98
C GLY A 463 30.47 0.24 -13.80
N TRP A 464 31.45 0.41 -12.91
CA TRP A 464 31.58 -0.39 -11.67
C TRP A 464 30.40 -0.17 -10.72
N GLU A 465 29.72 0.97 -10.84
CA GLU A 465 28.51 1.31 -10.09
C GLU A 465 27.30 0.43 -10.46
N PHE A 466 27.34 -0.28 -11.60
CA PHE A 466 26.25 -1.15 -12.04
C PHE A 466 25.89 -2.18 -10.97
N PHE A 467 26.89 -2.92 -10.48
CA PHE A 467 26.67 -3.93 -9.46
C PHE A 467 26.12 -3.34 -8.15
N TYR A 468 26.62 -2.17 -7.74
CA TYR A 468 26.16 -1.48 -6.54
C TYR A 468 24.70 -1.04 -6.67
N VAL A 469 24.32 -0.43 -7.80
CA VAL A 469 22.94 0.01 -8.07
C VAL A 469 21.99 -1.17 -8.12
N CYS A 470 22.38 -2.28 -8.77
CA CYS A 470 21.60 -3.51 -8.78
C CYS A 470 21.32 -4.02 -7.36
N THR A 471 22.36 -4.10 -6.52
CA THR A 471 22.21 -4.57 -5.14
C THR A 471 21.39 -3.62 -4.29
N ALA A 472 21.62 -2.31 -4.39
CA ALA A 472 20.83 -1.30 -3.70
C ALA A 472 19.35 -1.34 -4.11
N GLY A 473 19.07 -1.49 -5.41
CA GLY A 473 17.72 -1.64 -5.95
C GLY A 473 17.04 -2.91 -5.44
N ALA A 474 17.74 -4.04 -5.48
CA ALA A 474 17.25 -5.33 -4.98
C ALA A 474 16.94 -5.31 -3.47
N ILE A 475 17.76 -4.62 -2.66
CA ILE A 475 17.50 -4.43 -1.22
C ILE A 475 16.20 -3.66 -1.01
N LYS A 476 15.99 -2.59 -1.78
CA LYS A 476 14.78 -1.75 -1.69
C LYS A 476 13.50 -2.49 -2.09
N LEU A 477 13.59 -3.65 -2.76
CA LEU A 477 12.43 -4.50 -3.01
C LEU A 477 11.87 -5.14 -1.75
N GLY A 478 12.61 -5.20 -0.63
CA GLY A 478 12.13 -5.69 0.67
C GLY A 478 11.49 -7.09 0.63
N LEU A 479 12.03 -7.95 -0.23
CA LEU A 479 11.68 -9.37 -0.27
C LEU A 479 12.04 -10.04 1.08
N PRO A 480 11.30 -11.06 1.51
CA PRO A 480 11.46 -11.71 2.81
C PRO A 480 12.68 -12.66 2.82
N VAL A 481 13.87 -12.10 2.62
CA VAL A 481 15.16 -12.79 2.59
C VAL A 481 16.06 -12.31 3.71
N GLN A 482 16.95 -13.17 4.17
CA GLN A 482 17.99 -12.89 5.16
C GLN A 482 19.32 -12.45 4.53
N GLY A 483 19.51 -12.71 3.22
CA GLY A 483 20.74 -12.37 2.51
C GLY A 483 20.56 -12.10 1.03
N TYR A 484 21.62 -11.58 0.42
CA TYR A 484 21.71 -11.25 -1.00
C TYR A 484 22.99 -11.87 -1.57
N LEU A 485 22.87 -12.55 -2.71
CA LEU A 485 24.00 -13.06 -3.47
C LEU A 485 23.96 -12.45 -4.86
N GLN A 486 25.01 -11.74 -5.25
CA GLN A 486 25.11 -11.10 -6.57
C GLN A 486 26.11 -11.84 -7.44
N ILE A 487 25.71 -12.13 -8.68
CA ILE A 487 26.55 -12.75 -9.71
C ILE A 487 26.35 -12.06 -11.07
N GLY A 488 27.33 -12.22 -11.97
CA GLY A 488 27.15 -11.93 -13.39
C GLY A 488 26.42 -13.06 -14.11
N GLU A 489 25.89 -12.79 -15.31
CA GLU A 489 25.16 -13.77 -16.12
C GLU A 489 26.03 -14.93 -16.62
N ASP A 490 27.35 -14.78 -16.57
CA ASP A 490 28.37 -15.72 -17.01
C ASP A 490 28.95 -16.58 -15.87
N VAL A 491 28.47 -16.39 -14.64
CA VAL A 491 28.97 -17.10 -13.45
C VAL A 491 28.18 -18.38 -13.19
N LEU A 492 28.89 -19.51 -13.16
CA LEU A 492 28.32 -20.79 -12.70
C LEU A 492 28.46 -20.93 -11.19
N LEU A 493 27.35 -20.83 -10.45
CA LEU A 493 27.29 -21.19 -9.04
C LEU A 493 27.16 -22.71 -8.87
N ASN A 494 28.10 -23.31 -8.16
CA ASN A 494 28.01 -24.72 -7.75
C ASN A 494 27.11 -24.88 -6.52
N SER A 495 25.81 -24.62 -6.70
CA SER A 495 24.81 -24.66 -5.63
C SER A 495 24.48 -26.08 -5.13
N TRP A 496 24.94 -27.14 -5.81
CA TRP A 496 24.72 -28.54 -5.43
C TRP A 496 25.81 -29.13 -4.52
N LYS A 497 26.94 -28.43 -4.34
CA LYS A 497 27.92 -28.73 -3.29
C LYS A 497 27.74 -27.69 -2.17
N ASN A 498 27.04 -28.08 -1.11
CA ASN A 498 26.80 -27.26 0.08
C ASN A 498 28.07 -26.50 0.53
N CYS A 499 28.17 -25.21 0.21
CA CYS A 499 29.18 -24.35 0.82
C CYS A 499 28.78 -23.91 2.24
N PHE A 500 27.52 -24.11 2.63
CA PHE A 500 26.97 -23.65 3.91
C PHE A 500 26.94 -24.70 5.04
N GLU A 501 27.26 -25.97 4.76
CA GLU A 501 27.40 -27.00 5.82
C GLU A 501 28.71 -26.89 6.61
N SER A 502 29.61 -25.98 6.25
CA SER A 502 30.88 -25.79 6.95
C SER A 502 30.87 -24.67 8.01
N TYR A 503 29.74 -23.99 8.20
CA TYR A 503 29.60 -22.86 9.15
C TYR A 503 28.35 -22.91 10.04
N ARG A 504 27.74 -24.10 10.25
CA ARG A 504 26.74 -24.31 11.32
C ARG A 504 27.27 -25.24 12.39
#